data_AF-A0A2T0Y4D3-F1
#
_entry.id   AF-A0A2T0Y4D3-F1
#
_cell.length_a   1.000
_cell.length_b   1.000
_cell.length_c   1.000
_cell.angle_alpha   90.00
_cell.angle_beta   90.00
_cell.angle_gamma   90.00
#
_symmetry.space_group_name_H-M   'P 1'
#
loop_
_entity.id
_entity.type
_entity.pdbx_description
1 polymer ?
#
loop_
_entity_poly.entity_id
_entity_poly.type
_entity_poly.pdbx_seq_one_letter_code
_entity_poly.pdbx_strand_id
1 'polypeptide(L)'
;MRTELTLADTLNTLGLLGGSTLPRFVTDVGGQGDVLEVVADARSVKGLPGPLKLATKLVPAVRSKLRVEQFDGGVAVLSVDASAGGLPAHKMLGLAKNRIESVLESKGLPAGSVEIRPDARIALDVQRLLAARHPGTVVTGMTFTDGQVALDTAA
;
A
#
# COMPACT_ATOMS: atom_id res chain seq x y z
N MET A 1 -3.34 16.76 15.46
CA MET A 1 -4.29 15.69 15.85
C MET A 1 -3.73 14.37 15.33
N ARG A 2 -3.62 13.35 16.18
CA ARG A 2 -3.21 12.00 15.76
C ARG A 2 -4.44 11.12 15.64
N THR A 3 -4.56 10.42 14.52
CA THR A 3 -5.66 9.49 14.26
C THR A 3 -5.09 8.13 13.90
N GLU A 4 -5.56 7.08 14.58
CA GLU A 4 -5.18 5.70 14.30
C GLU A 4 -6.32 5.03 13.51
N LEU A 5 -5.95 4.43 12.39
CA LEU A 5 -6.87 3.86 11.41
C LEU A 5 -6.42 2.46 11.03
N THR A 6 -7.38 1.60 10.72
CA THR A 6 -7.04 0.32 10.07
C THR A 6 -6.43 0.59 8.70
N LEU A 7 -5.71 -0.38 8.13
CA LEU A 7 -5.22 -0.28 6.75
C LEU A 7 -6.38 -0.05 5.76
N ALA A 8 -7.52 -0.70 5.98
CA ALA A 8 -8.71 -0.55 5.15
C ALA A 8 -9.20 0.91 5.15
N ASP A 9 -9.37 1.48 6.34
CA ASP A 9 -9.86 2.84 6.50
C ASP A 9 -8.87 3.86 5.94
N THR A 10 -7.57 3.65 6.17
CA THR A 10 -6.51 4.50 5.61
C THR A 10 -6.57 4.51 4.08
N LEU A 11 -6.59 3.34 3.44
CA LEU A 11 -6.63 3.27 1.99
C LEU A 11 -7.94 3.83 1.42
N ASN A 12 -9.05 3.71 2.15
CA ASN A 12 -10.32 4.32 1.76
C ASN A 12 -10.27 5.86 1.87
N THR A 13 -9.75 6.39 2.98
CA THR A 13 -9.54 7.83 3.22
C THR A 13 -8.65 8.45 2.15
N LEU A 14 -7.60 7.73 1.72
CA LEU A 14 -6.71 8.15 0.64
C LEU A 14 -7.29 7.90 -0.76
N GLY A 15 -8.48 7.31 -0.88
CA GLY A 15 -9.13 7.00 -2.16
C GLY A 15 -8.49 5.85 -2.95
N LEU A 16 -7.59 5.10 -2.34
CA LEU A 16 -6.90 3.95 -2.93
C LEU A 16 -7.84 2.74 -3.03
N LEU A 17 -8.89 2.67 -2.21
CA LEU A 17 -9.97 1.68 -2.33
C LEU A 17 -11.19 2.23 -3.07
N GLY A 18 -11.97 1.34 -3.68
CA GLY A 18 -13.27 1.66 -4.27
C GLY A 18 -14.44 1.49 -3.28
N GLY A 19 -14.14 1.44 -1.97
CA GLY A 19 -15.09 1.19 -0.89
C GLY A 19 -14.39 0.89 0.44
N SER A 20 -15.15 0.64 1.50
CA SER A 20 -14.65 0.51 2.88
C SER A 20 -14.06 -0.87 3.24
N THR A 21 -13.77 -1.72 2.25
CA THR A 21 -13.24 -3.06 2.50
C THR A 21 -11.98 -3.31 1.69
N LEU A 22 -11.03 -4.00 2.31
CA LEU A 22 -9.83 -4.43 1.61
C LEU A 22 -10.20 -5.35 0.44
N PRO A 23 -9.40 -5.36 -0.63
CA PRO A 23 -9.61 -6.29 -1.73
C PRO A 23 -9.62 -7.72 -1.22
N ARG A 24 -10.51 -8.58 -1.75
CA ARG A 24 -10.68 -9.98 -1.30
C ARG A 24 -9.41 -10.85 -1.38
N PHE A 25 -8.41 -10.42 -2.13
CA PHE A 25 -7.13 -11.11 -2.17
C PHE A 25 -6.30 -10.84 -0.92
N VAL A 26 -6.56 -9.78 -0.14
CA VAL A 26 -5.94 -9.56 1.17
C VAL A 26 -6.67 -10.43 2.18
N THR A 27 -5.96 -11.39 2.75
CA THR A 27 -6.52 -12.39 3.66
C THR A 27 -6.25 -12.07 5.12
N ASP A 28 -5.19 -11.31 5.39
CA ASP A 28 -4.83 -10.92 6.75
C ASP A 28 -4.08 -9.59 6.75
N VAL A 29 -4.30 -8.81 7.81
CA VAL A 29 -3.58 -7.58 8.11
C VAL A 29 -3.33 -7.53 9.60
N GLY A 30 -2.07 -7.35 9.98
CA GLY A 30 -1.65 -7.19 11.35
C GLY A 30 -0.37 -6.38 11.41
N GLY A 31 0.34 -6.51 12.52
CA GLY A 31 1.61 -5.80 12.69
C GLY A 31 2.02 -5.77 14.14
N GLN A 32 3.27 -5.40 14.35
CA GLN A 32 3.84 -5.24 15.69
C GLN A 32 4.83 -4.08 15.66
N GLY A 33 4.71 -3.17 16.61
CA GLY A 33 5.54 -1.97 16.65
C GLY A 33 5.37 -1.15 15.36
N ASP A 34 6.48 -0.88 14.68
CA ASP A 34 6.54 -0.06 13.47
C ASP A 34 6.33 -0.83 12.16
N VAL A 35 6.01 -2.13 12.24
CA VAL A 35 5.85 -3.00 11.07
C VAL A 35 4.38 -3.31 10.83
N LEU A 36 3.92 -3.03 9.62
CA LEU A 36 2.62 -3.47 9.12
C LEU A 36 2.82 -4.77 8.31
N GLU A 37 2.14 -5.84 8.70
CA GLU A 37 2.17 -7.12 7.99
C GLU A 37 0.87 -7.32 7.21
N VAL A 38 1.00 -7.70 5.94
CA VAL A 38 -0.13 -7.95 5.04
C VAL A 38 0.07 -9.30 4.37
N VAL A 39 -0.95 -10.15 4.44
CA VAL A 39 -0.97 -11.43 3.72
C VAL A 39 -2.00 -11.36 2.62
N ALA A 40 -1.60 -11.76 1.41
CA ALA A 40 -2.47 -11.85 0.26
C ALA A 40 -2.46 -13.24 -0.38
N ASP A 41 -3.62 -13.70 -0.84
CA ASP A 41 -3.77 -14.87 -1.70
C ASP A 41 -3.63 -14.45 -3.17
N ALA A 42 -2.48 -14.77 -3.76
CA ALA A 42 -2.18 -14.46 -5.16
C ALA A 42 -3.12 -15.18 -6.14
N ARG A 43 -3.77 -16.29 -5.74
CA ARG A 43 -4.76 -16.98 -6.59
C ARG A 43 -6.01 -16.15 -6.81
N SER A 44 -6.32 -15.26 -5.87
CA SER A 44 -7.47 -14.36 -5.91
C SER A 44 -7.23 -13.12 -6.81
N VAL A 45 -6.00 -12.94 -7.31
CA VAL A 45 -5.66 -11.83 -8.22
C VAL A 45 -6.11 -12.16 -9.64
N LYS A 46 -6.99 -11.30 -10.19
CA LYS A 46 -7.51 -11.46 -11.56
C LYS A 46 -6.52 -10.92 -12.59
N GLY A 47 -6.53 -11.52 -13.78
CA GLY A 47 -5.75 -11.05 -14.93
C GLY A 47 -4.24 -11.25 -14.79
N LEU A 48 -3.80 -12.30 -14.08
CA LEU A 48 -2.39 -12.71 -14.08
C LEU A 48 -2.04 -13.44 -15.39
N PRO A 49 -0.86 -13.18 -15.97
CA PRO A 49 -0.30 -13.97 -17.07
C PRO A 49 -0.25 -15.47 -16.74
N GLY A 50 -0.39 -16.34 -17.76
CA GLY A 50 -0.48 -17.79 -17.60
C GLY A 50 0.59 -18.42 -16.68
N PRO A 51 1.88 -18.13 -16.89
CA PRO A 51 2.96 -18.64 -16.02
C PRO A 51 2.82 -18.19 -14.55
N LEU A 52 2.44 -16.93 -14.32
CA LEU A 52 2.19 -16.42 -12.97
C LEU A 52 0.98 -17.10 -12.34
N LYS A 53 -0.09 -17.33 -13.10
CA LYS A 53 -1.28 -18.06 -12.60
C LYS A 53 -0.98 -19.50 -12.20
N LEU A 54 0.01 -20.15 -12.80
CA LEU A 54 0.48 -21.47 -12.37
C LEU A 54 1.33 -21.37 -11.11
N ALA A 55 2.25 -20.40 -11.05
CA ALA A 55 3.07 -20.15 -9.88
C ALA A 55 2.22 -19.88 -8.61
N THR A 56 1.12 -19.13 -8.73
CA THR A 56 0.22 -18.87 -7.59
C THR A 56 -0.51 -20.12 -7.09
N LYS A 57 -0.63 -21.18 -7.88
CA LYS A 57 -1.16 -22.47 -7.40
C LYS A 57 -0.16 -23.20 -6.51
N LEU A 58 1.14 -23.04 -6.78
CA LEU A 58 2.21 -23.67 -6.02
C LEU A 58 2.53 -22.87 -4.75
N VAL A 59 2.60 -21.54 -4.87
CA VAL A 59 2.82 -20.64 -3.74
C VAL A 59 1.74 -19.58 -3.72
N PRO A 60 0.62 -19.84 -3.01
CA PRO A 60 -0.55 -18.97 -3.03
C PRO A 60 -0.39 -17.75 -2.14
N ALA A 61 0.33 -17.87 -1.03
CA ALA A 61 0.46 -16.81 -0.05
C ALA A 61 1.62 -15.87 -0.40
N VAL A 62 1.31 -14.58 -0.50
CA VAL A 62 2.27 -13.47 -0.54
C VAL A 62 2.26 -12.83 0.83
N ARG A 63 3.41 -12.79 1.48
CA ARG A 63 3.57 -12.10 2.76
C ARG A 63 4.37 -10.85 2.52
N SER A 64 3.85 -9.72 3.00
CA SER A 64 4.47 -8.41 2.87
C SER A 64 4.60 -7.76 4.24
N LYS A 65 5.75 -7.16 4.50
CA LYS A 65 6.05 -6.31 5.65
C LYS A 65 6.32 -4.91 5.12
N LEU A 66 5.66 -3.92 5.69
CA LEU A 66 5.84 -2.53 5.36
C LEU A 66 6.34 -1.77 6.58
N ARG A 67 7.26 -0.82 6.35
CA ARG A 67 7.71 0.16 7.34
C ARG A 67 7.73 1.53 6.71
N VAL A 68 7.42 2.55 7.50
CA VAL A 68 7.66 3.94 7.10
C VAL A 68 9.13 4.26 7.40
N GLU A 69 9.95 4.39 6.35
CA GLU A 69 11.37 4.75 6.49
C GLU A 69 11.55 6.26 6.71
N GLN A 70 10.73 7.06 6.02
CA GLN A 70 10.82 8.50 6.05
C GLN A 70 9.43 9.11 5.84
N PHE A 71 9.18 10.24 6.48
CA PHE A 71 8.07 11.12 6.16
C PHE A 71 8.57 12.55 6.01
N ASP A 72 8.39 13.16 4.85
CA ASP A 72 8.79 14.54 4.59
C ASP A 72 7.85 15.23 3.61
N GLY A 73 7.50 16.48 3.87
CA GLY A 73 6.65 17.29 2.99
C GLY A 73 5.28 16.67 2.64
N GLY A 74 4.73 15.79 3.50
CA GLY A 74 3.47 15.08 3.22
C GLY A 74 3.64 13.75 2.47
N VAL A 75 4.88 13.35 2.17
CA VAL A 75 5.22 12.13 1.44
C VAL A 75 5.81 11.10 2.39
N ALA A 76 5.20 9.92 2.45
CA ALA A 76 5.70 8.76 3.18
C ALA A 76 6.52 7.87 2.24
N VAL A 77 7.77 7.57 2.60
CA VAL A 77 8.58 6.55 1.93
C VAL A 77 8.44 5.25 2.70
N LEU A 78 7.86 4.25 2.05
CA LEU A 78 7.61 2.94 2.61
C LEU A 78 8.64 1.93 2.07
N SER A 79 9.35 1.23 2.95
CA SER A 79 10.06 0.02 2.55
C SER A 79 9.10 -1.15 2.50
N VAL A 80 9.20 -1.97 1.47
CA VAL A 80 8.40 -3.19 1.30
C VAL A 80 9.33 -4.39 1.26
N ASP A 81 9.21 -5.26 2.27
CA ASP A 81 9.76 -6.61 2.20
C ASP A 81 8.62 -7.57 1.90
N ALA A 82 8.69 -8.26 0.79
CA ALA A 82 7.62 -9.15 0.33
C ALA A 82 8.24 -10.43 -0.24
N SER A 83 7.62 -11.55 0.10
CA SER A 83 8.05 -12.88 -0.33
C SER A 83 6.86 -13.68 -0.82
N ALA A 84 7.01 -14.23 -2.03
CA ALA A 84 6.08 -15.17 -2.63
C ALA A 84 6.88 -16.28 -3.33
N GLY A 85 7.02 -17.43 -2.69
CA GLY A 85 7.64 -18.61 -3.33
C GLY A 85 9.08 -18.40 -3.79
N GLY A 86 9.87 -17.64 -3.02
CA GLY A 86 11.25 -17.29 -3.37
C GLY A 86 11.39 -16.11 -4.32
N LEU A 87 10.29 -15.49 -4.77
CA LEU A 87 10.34 -14.26 -5.56
C LEU A 87 10.47 -13.03 -4.63
N PRO A 88 11.56 -12.25 -4.74
CA PRO A 88 11.78 -11.09 -3.88
C PRO A 88 10.88 -9.90 -4.23
N ALA A 89 10.62 -9.06 -3.22
CA ALA A 89 9.78 -7.86 -3.29
C ALA A 89 10.05 -6.95 -4.49
N HIS A 90 11.33 -6.61 -4.74
CA HIS A 90 11.73 -5.69 -5.80
C HIS A 90 11.38 -6.22 -7.20
N LYS A 91 11.42 -7.55 -7.41
CA LYS A 91 10.96 -8.17 -8.66
C LYS A 91 9.45 -8.09 -8.78
N MET A 92 8.72 -8.35 -7.70
CA MET A 92 7.25 -8.27 -7.70
C MET A 92 6.76 -6.85 -7.96
N LEU A 93 7.34 -5.85 -7.29
CA LEU A 93 6.97 -4.45 -7.45
C LEU A 93 7.31 -3.93 -8.86
N GLY A 94 8.47 -4.33 -9.40
CA GLY A 94 8.83 -4.01 -10.79
C GLY A 94 7.83 -4.55 -11.81
N LEU A 95 7.31 -5.77 -11.60
CA LEU A 95 6.27 -6.36 -12.46
C LEU A 95 4.90 -5.70 -12.27
N ALA A 96 4.60 -5.21 -11.08
CA ALA A 96 3.32 -4.61 -10.74
C ALA A 96 3.20 -3.13 -11.13
N LYS A 97 4.33 -2.44 -11.38
CA LYS A 97 4.40 -0.98 -11.61
C LYS A 97 3.35 -0.46 -12.59
N ASN A 98 3.37 -0.92 -13.83
CA ASN A 98 2.45 -0.43 -14.86
C ASN A 98 0.99 -0.65 -14.48
N ARG A 99 0.67 -1.77 -13.80
CA ARG A 99 -0.70 -2.05 -13.36
C ARG A 99 -1.12 -1.15 -12.21
N ILE A 100 -0.22 -0.88 -11.27
CA ILE A 100 -0.48 0.05 -10.17
C ILE A 100 -0.76 1.44 -10.74
N GLU A 101 0.08 1.94 -11.65
CA GLU A 101 -0.12 3.22 -12.34
C GLU A 101 -1.47 3.29 -13.05
N SER A 102 -1.82 2.31 -13.89
CA SER A 102 -3.11 2.28 -14.58
C SER A 102 -4.31 2.22 -13.63
N VAL A 103 -4.20 1.52 -12.50
CA VAL A 103 -5.27 1.46 -11.50
C VAL A 103 -5.46 2.81 -10.80
N LEU A 104 -4.36 3.48 -10.45
CA LEU A 104 -4.40 4.81 -9.81
C LEU A 104 -5.01 5.85 -10.75
N GLU A 105 -4.62 5.82 -12.04
CA GLU A 105 -5.21 6.65 -13.09
C GLU A 105 -6.71 6.39 -13.24
N SER A 106 -7.12 5.11 -13.30
CA SER A 106 -8.55 4.74 -13.43
C SER A 106 -9.41 5.18 -12.25
N LYS A 107 -8.79 5.41 -11.09
CA LYS A 107 -9.45 5.93 -9.88
C LYS A 107 -9.52 7.45 -9.84
N GLY A 108 -8.99 8.13 -10.86
CA GLY A 108 -8.90 9.59 -10.90
C GLY A 108 -7.97 10.15 -9.81
N LEU A 109 -7.04 9.35 -9.29
CA LEU A 109 -6.11 9.82 -8.27
C LEU A 109 -5.08 10.75 -8.90
N PRO A 110 -4.62 11.77 -8.18
CA PRO A 110 -3.66 12.72 -8.73
C PRO A 110 -2.39 11.99 -9.20
N ALA A 111 -1.90 12.33 -10.39
CA ALA A 111 -0.71 11.72 -10.95
C ALA A 111 0.50 11.87 -9.99
N GLY A 112 1.33 10.84 -9.90
CA GLY A 112 2.49 10.81 -9.02
C GLY A 112 2.18 10.69 -7.53
N SER A 113 0.92 10.45 -7.13
CA SER A 113 0.57 10.23 -5.72
C SER A 113 1.14 8.93 -5.13
N VAL A 114 1.49 7.98 -5.99
CA VAL A 114 2.20 6.76 -5.62
C VAL A 114 3.31 6.57 -6.64
N GLU A 115 4.54 6.45 -6.16
CA GLU A 115 5.72 6.21 -6.97
C GLU A 115 6.40 4.94 -6.47
N ILE A 116 6.58 3.95 -7.35
CA ILE A 116 7.38 2.77 -7.05
C ILE A 116 8.84 3.10 -7.35
N ARG A 117 9.66 3.06 -6.31
CA ARG A 117 11.09 3.33 -6.35
C ARG A 117 11.90 2.03 -6.45
N PRO A 118 13.19 2.11 -6.83
CA PRO A 118 14.11 0.99 -6.71
C PRO A 118 14.17 0.43 -5.27
N ASP A 119 14.75 -0.77 -5.13
CA ASP A 119 14.98 -1.41 -3.83
C ASP A 119 13.72 -1.66 -2.99
N ALA A 120 12.61 -1.94 -3.68
CA ALA A 120 11.32 -2.25 -3.07
C ALA A 120 10.76 -1.13 -2.16
N ARG A 121 10.95 0.11 -2.59
CA ARG A 121 10.38 1.28 -1.92
C ARG A 121 9.16 1.83 -2.64
N ILE A 122 8.26 2.43 -1.89
CA ILE A 122 7.09 3.15 -2.42
C ILE A 122 7.06 4.53 -1.78
N ALA A 123 7.09 5.59 -2.59
CA ALA A 123 6.75 6.92 -2.11
C ALA A 123 5.26 7.18 -2.29
N LEU A 124 4.59 7.55 -1.21
CA LEU A 124 3.16 7.79 -1.13
C LEU A 124 2.94 9.25 -0.73
N ASP A 125 2.41 10.06 -1.63
CA ASP A 125 2.04 11.45 -1.34
C ASP A 125 0.70 11.49 -0.59
N VAL A 126 0.79 11.28 0.72
CA VAL A 126 -0.36 11.22 1.63
C VAL A 126 -1.09 12.57 1.65
N GLN A 127 -0.34 13.67 1.64
CA GLN A 127 -0.89 15.02 1.63
C GLN A 127 -1.73 15.28 0.38
N ARG A 128 -1.22 14.96 -0.81
CA ARG A 128 -1.94 15.15 -2.08
C ARG A 128 -3.18 14.27 -2.16
N LEU A 129 -3.08 13.01 -1.75
CA LEU A 129 -4.21 12.09 -1.73
C LEU A 129 -5.30 12.55 -0.76
N LEU A 130 -4.91 13.00 0.43
CA LEU A 130 -5.85 13.47 1.44
C LEU A 130 -6.49 14.80 1.01
N ALA A 131 -5.71 15.76 0.51
CA ALA A 131 -6.22 17.06 0.06
C ALA A 131 -7.24 16.95 -1.09
N ALA A 132 -7.11 15.92 -1.94
CA ALA A 132 -8.07 15.65 -3.01
C ALA A 132 -9.47 15.29 -2.48
N ARG A 133 -9.59 14.84 -1.22
CA ARG A 133 -10.89 14.46 -0.60
C ARG A 133 -11.27 15.33 0.60
N HIS A 134 -10.28 15.79 1.35
CA HIS A 134 -10.40 16.57 2.57
C HIS A 134 -9.53 17.84 2.46
N PRO A 135 -9.94 18.82 1.62
CA PRO A 135 -9.19 20.05 1.45
C PRO A 135 -9.03 20.80 2.78
N GLY A 136 -7.89 21.46 2.96
CA GLY A 136 -7.55 22.19 4.18
C GLY A 136 -6.89 21.37 5.28
N THR A 137 -6.81 20.04 5.14
CA THR A 137 -6.07 19.20 6.10
C THR A 137 -4.60 19.14 5.74
N VAL A 138 -3.72 19.44 6.69
CA VAL A 138 -2.26 19.28 6.54
C VAL A 138 -1.82 17.99 7.22
N VAL A 139 -1.10 17.11 6.52
CA VAL A 139 -0.53 15.89 7.08
C VAL A 139 0.90 16.17 7.51
N THR A 140 1.18 16.00 8.80
CA THR A 140 2.50 16.26 9.40
C THR A 140 3.25 14.98 9.71
N GLY A 141 2.60 13.82 9.68
CA GLY A 141 3.24 12.54 9.94
C GLY A 141 2.42 11.33 9.50
N MET A 142 3.11 10.24 9.20
CA MET A 142 2.54 8.91 9.00
C MET A 142 3.46 7.87 9.65
N THR A 143 2.90 6.99 10.46
CA THR A 143 3.62 5.88 11.10
C THR A 143 2.76 4.62 11.11
N PHE A 144 3.39 3.45 11.28
CA PHE A 144 2.68 2.23 11.63
C PHE A 144 2.80 1.99 13.14
N THR A 145 1.74 1.48 13.75
CA THR A 145 1.73 1.15 15.18
C THR A 145 0.82 -0.04 15.39
N ASP A 146 1.40 -1.19 15.77
CA ASP A 146 0.69 -2.41 16.15
C ASP A 146 -0.40 -2.84 15.15
N GLY A 147 -0.05 -2.82 13.86
CA GLY A 147 -0.93 -3.21 12.76
C GLY A 147 -1.91 -2.13 12.28
N GLN A 148 -1.84 -0.93 12.86
CA GLN A 148 -2.60 0.24 12.46
C GLN A 148 -1.72 1.26 11.73
N VAL A 149 -2.38 2.17 11.02
CA VAL A 149 -1.75 3.35 10.44
C VAL A 149 -2.13 4.54 11.29
N ALA A 150 -1.12 5.24 11.80
CA ALA A 150 -1.31 6.49 12.50
C ALA A 150 -0.96 7.66 11.59
N LEU A 151 -1.90 8.59 11.42
CA LEU A 151 -1.73 9.83 10.68
C LEU A 151 -1.77 11.01 11.65
N ASP A 152 -0.75 11.86 11.56
CA ASP A 152 -0.70 13.11 12.29
C ASP A 152 -1.11 14.25 11.35
N THR A 153 -2.10 15.04 11.75
CA THR A 153 -2.60 16.18 10.97
C THR A 153 -2.59 17.48 11.76
N ALA A 154 -2.45 18.60 11.05
CA ALA A 154 -2.66 19.94 11.56
C ALA A 154 -3.86 20.58 10.84
N ALA A 155 -4.58 21.43 11.58
CA ALA A 155 -5.66 22.28 11.07
C ALA A 155 -5.10 23.61 10.57
#